data_AF-A0AAV8ADM9-F1
#
_entry.id   AF-A0AAV8ADM9-F1
#
_cell.length_a   1.000
_cell.length_b   1.000
_cell.length_c   1.000
_cell.angle_alpha   90.00
_cell.angle_beta   90.00
_cell.angle_gamma   90.00
#
_symmetry.space_group_name_H-M   'P 1'
#
loop_
_entity.id
_entity.type
_entity.pdbx_description
1 polymer ?
#
loop_
_entity_poly.entity_id
_entity_poly.type
_entity_poly.pdbx_seq_one_letter_code
_entity_poly.pdbx_strand_id
1 'polypeptide(L)'
;MALGEFFRTFACPNESQMIDRLSQEFSRHFYKQNRELFPSSDSIYVLVMSIILLNTYFRNTAIDFSLSKKQFIKNVYRTEDGKLLSKKLLKQVYKSIKKNNIFD
;
A
#
# COMPACT_ATOMS: atom_id res chain seq x y z
N MET A 1 -5.54 6.87 -9.86
CA MET A 1 -6.53 7.00 -8.76
C MET A 1 -7.51 5.84 -8.87
N ALA A 2 -7.08 4.62 -8.51
CA ALA A 2 -7.96 3.43 -8.49
C ALA A 2 -8.07 2.86 -7.08
N LEU A 3 -6.93 2.83 -6.37
CA LEU A 3 -6.85 2.33 -5.00
C LEU A 3 -7.64 3.18 -4.00
N GLY A 4 -7.64 4.51 -4.16
CA GLY A 4 -8.37 5.42 -3.26
C GLY A 4 -9.90 5.31 -3.38
N GLU A 5 -10.42 5.05 -4.57
CA GLU A 5 -11.85 4.90 -4.83
C GLU A 5 -12.35 3.50 -4.45
N PHE A 6 -11.52 2.48 -4.69
CA PHE A 6 -11.74 1.12 -4.24
C PHE A 6 -11.98 1.05 -2.72
N PHE A 7 -11.17 1.73 -1.90
CA PHE A 7 -11.34 1.68 -0.45
C PHE A 7 -12.44 2.59 0.11
N ARG A 8 -12.79 3.69 -0.57
CA ARG A 8 -13.91 4.56 -0.14
C ARG A 8 -15.26 3.83 -0.14
N THR A 9 -15.39 2.77 -0.92
CA THR A 9 -16.67 2.07 -1.14
C THR A 9 -17.01 1.04 -0.04
N PHE A 10 -16.09 0.69 0.87
CA PHE A 10 -16.23 -0.51 1.74
C PHE A 10 -16.06 -0.28 3.26
N ALA A 11 -16.65 0.76 3.86
CA ALA A 11 -16.51 1.05 5.30
C ALA A 11 -17.59 0.36 6.19
N CYS A 12 -17.26 -0.74 6.90
CA CYS A 12 -17.99 -1.25 8.09
C CYS A 12 -17.31 -2.51 8.74
N PRO A 13 -17.68 -2.96 9.96
CA PRO A 13 -16.89 -2.92 11.20
C PRO A 13 -15.99 -4.15 11.49
N ASN A 14 -15.78 -5.06 10.54
CA ASN A 14 -14.80 -6.19 10.64
C ASN A 14 -13.63 -6.00 9.65
N GLU A 15 -13.16 -4.76 9.53
CA GLU A 15 -12.44 -4.20 8.37
C GLU A 15 -11.12 -4.90 8.00
N SER A 16 -10.35 -5.41 8.96
CA SER A 16 -9.00 -5.93 8.66
C SER A 16 -9.02 -7.16 7.74
N GLN A 17 -9.97 -8.08 7.96
CA GLN A 17 -10.09 -9.29 7.14
C GLN A 17 -10.65 -8.97 5.74
N MET A 18 -11.53 -7.98 5.64
CA MET A 18 -12.09 -7.56 4.35
C MET A 18 -11.05 -6.80 3.53
N ILE A 19 -10.32 -5.87 4.15
CA ILE A 19 -9.20 -5.14 3.53
C ILE A 19 -8.13 -6.12 3.03
N ASP A 20 -7.81 -7.15 3.82
CA ASP A 20 -6.89 -8.21 3.41
C ASP A 20 -7.40 -8.96 2.17
N ARG A 21 -8.62 -9.50 2.20
CA ARG A 21 -9.22 -10.23 1.07
C ARG A 21 -9.31 -9.38 -0.20
N LEU A 22 -9.79 -8.14 -0.06
CA LEU A 22 -9.91 -7.20 -1.16
C LEU A 22 -8.54 -6.86 -1.78
N SER A 23 -7.52 -6.69 -0.93
CA SER A 23 -6.17 -6.40 -1.41
C SER A 23 -5.52 -7.60 -2.09
N GLN A 24 -5.80 -8.82 -1.62
CA GLN A 24 -5.35 -10.04 -2.29
C GLN A 24 -5.98 -10.17 -3.69
N GLU A 25 -7.30 -10.01 -3.80
CA GLU A 25 -7.98 -10.08 -5.09
C GLU A 25 -7.59 -8.95 -6.04
N PHE A 26 -7.47 -7.72 -5.53
CA PHE A 26 -6.92 -6.60 -6.31
C PHE A 26 -5.53 -6.94 -6.85
N SER A 27 -4.65 -7.46 -6.00
CA SER A 27 -3.26 -7.77 -6.38
C SER A 27 -3.19 -8.87 -7.44
N ARG A 28 -4.03 -9.90 -7.32
CA ARG A 28 -4.16 -10.96 -8.33
C ARG A 28 -4.68 -10.42 -9.65
N HIS A 29 -5.74 -9.62 -9.63
CA HIS A 29 -6.33 -9.06 -10.84
C HIS A 29 -5.36 -8.10 -11.54
N PHE A 30 -4.75 -7.20 -10.79
CA PHE A 30 -3.77 -6.25 -11.30
C PHE A 30 -2.55 -6.98 -11.90
N TYR A 31 -2.04 -8.00 -11.23
CA TYR A 31 -0.94 -8.81 -11.74
C TYR A 31 -1.30 -9.50 -13.05
N LYS A 32 -2.50 -10.09 -13.16
CA LYS A 32 -2.95 -10.75 -14.40
C LYS A 32 -2.93 -9.81 -15.61
N GLN A 33 -3.22 -8.53 -15.40
CA GLN A 33 -3.26 -7.50 -16.45
C GLN A 33 -1.91 -6.83 -16.70
N ASN A 34 -0.95 -6.92 -15.78
CA ASN A 34 0.31 -6.15 -15.81
C ASN A 34 1.51 -7.01 -15.34
N ARG A 35 1.66 -8.22 -15.90
CA ARG A 35 2.66 -9.20 -15.47
C ARG A 35 4.10 -8.73 -15.65
N GLU A 36 4.32 -7.80 -16.58
CA GLU A 36 5.62 -7.21 -16.89
C GLU A 36 6.04 -6.12 -15.90
N LEU A 37 5.09 -5.55 -15.14
CA LEU A 37 5.36 -4.43 -14.23
C LEU A 37 5.80 -4.90 -12.84
N PHE A 38 5.38 -6.09 -12.43
CA PHE A 38 5.64 -6.63 -11.10
C PHE A 38 6.08 -8.09 -11.17
N PRO A 39 6.93 -8.55 -10.25
CA PRO A 39 7.45 -9.92 -10.26
C PRO A 39 6.41 -10.95 -9.81
N SER A 40 5.49 -10.59 -8.91
CA SER A 40 4.44 -11.49 -8.41
C SER A 40 3.21 -10.70 -7.94
N SER A 41 2.05 -11.37 -7.85
CA SER A 41 0.87 -10.80 -7.17
C SER A 41 1.16 -10.49 -5.69
N ASP A 42 2.03 -11.25 -5.04
CA ASP A 42 2.35 -11.07 -3.62
C ASP A 42 3.18 -9.80 -3.40
N SER A 43 4.06 -9.45 -4.34
CA SER A 43 4.78 -8.16 -4.32
C SER A 43 3.84 -6.96 -4.46
N ILE A 44 2.77 -7.10 -5.25
CA ILE A 44 1.72 -6.08 -5.38
C ILE A 44 0.90 -6.00 -4.09
N TYR A 45 0.57 -7.14 -3.49
CA TYR A 45 -0.14 -7.18 -2.20
C TYR A 45 0.65 -6.48 -1.09
N VAL A 46 1.94 -6.78 -0.97
CA VAL A 46 2.84 -6.09 -0.02
C VAL A 46 2.85 -4.58 -0.29
N LEU A 47 2.89 -4.16 -1.55
CA LEU A 47 2.83 -2.74 -1.91
C LEU A 47 1.50 -2.10 -1.48
N VAL A 48 0.37 -2.74 -1.76
CA VAL A 48 -0.97 -2.25 -1.42
C VAL A 48 -1.14 -2.12 0.10
N MET A 49 -0.79 -3.15 0.87
CA MET A 49 -0.80 -3.11 2.33
C MET A 49 0.07 -1.98 2.88
N SER A 50 1.26 -1.81 2.31
CA SER A 50 2.19 -0.77 2.71
C SER A 50 1.64 0.64 2.43
N ILE A 51 0.90 0.82 1.33
CA ILE A 51 0.21 2.08 1.00
C ILE A 51 -0.89 2.39 2.02
N ILE A 52 -1.74 1.41 2.33
CA ILE A 52 -2.83 1.57 3.30
C ILE A 52 -2.27 1.93 4.68
N LEU A 53 -1.27 1.18 5.15
CA LEU A 53 -0.62 1.44 6.42
C LEU A 53 0.02 2.83 6.45
N LEU A 54 0.77 3.21 5.41
CA LEU A 54 1.41 4.52 5.32
C LEU A 54 0.38 5.66 5.36
N ASN A 55 -0.74 5.50 4.67
CA ASN A 55 -1.80 6.49 4.67
C ASN A 55 -2.48 6.61 6.04
N THR A 56 -2.70 5.49 6.74
CA THR A 56 -3.19 5.49 8.13
C THR A 56 -2.22 6.20 9.08
N TYR A 57 -0.91 6.01 8.92
CA TYR A 57 0.10 6.74 9.69
C TYR A 57 0.05 8.26 9.47
N PHE A 58 -0.25 8.74 8.27
CA PHE A 58 -0.31 10.18 8.00
C PHE A 58 -1.64 10.84 8.39
N ARG A 59 -2.76 10.10 8.38
CA ARG A 59 -4.06 10.60 8.83
C ARG A 59 -4.17 10.66 10.36
N ASN A 60 -3.45 9.81 11.08
CA ASN A 60 -3.52 9.77 12.53
C ASN A 60 -2.69 10.89 13.15
N THR A 61 -3.31 12.07 13.32
CA THR A 61 -2.71 13.27 13.92
C THR A 61 -2.29 13.09 15.38
N ALA A 62 -2.78 12.05 16.06
CA ALA A 62 -2.38 11.72 17.43
C ALA A 62 -1.03 10.99 17.52
N ILE A 63 -0.50 10.48 16.40
CA ILE A 63 0.82 9.84 16.36
C ILE A 63 1.84 10.92 15.96
N ASP A 64 2.55 11.45 16.95
CA ASP A 64 3.66 12.41 16.77
C ASP A 64 4.87 11.82 15.99
N PHE A 65 4.76 10.55 15.60
CA PHE A 65 5.75 9.79 14.85
C PHE A 65 5.38 9.69 13.37
N SER A 66 5.72 10.71 12.59
CA SER A 66 5.65 10.62 11.12
C SER A 66 6.57 9.50 10.63
N LEU A 67 6.01 8.45 10.03
CA LEU A 67 6.80 7.34 9.49
C LEU A 67 7.76 7.88 8.42
N SER A 68 9.06 7.91 8.72
CA SER A 68 10.06 8.43 7.78
C SER A 68 10.11 7.56 6.52
N LYS A 69 10.48 8.16 5.38
CA LYS A 69 10.68 7.42 4.11
C LYS A 69 11.65 6.25 4.24
N LYS A 70 12.71 6.42 5.05
CA LYS A 70 13.69 5.35 5.31
C LYS A 70 13.04 4.20 6.06
N GLN A 71 12.24 4.51 7.08
CA GLN A 71 11.54 3.50 7.87
C GLN A 71 10.46 2.79 7.06
N PHE A 72 9.71 3.51 6.21
CA PHE A 72 8.76 2.92 5.27
C PHE A 72 9.42 1.85 4.38
N ILE A 73 10.53 2.19 3.71
CA ILE A 73 11.25 1.24 2.85
C ILE A 73 11.78 0.06 3.67
N LYS A 74 12.31 0.31 4.86
CA LYS A 74 12.79 -0.75 5.77
C LYS A 74 11.66 -1.71 6.13
N ASN A 75 10.46 -1.20 6.42
CA ASN A 75 9.30 -2.02 6.78
C ASN A 75 8.84 -2.90 5.63
N VAL A 76 8.76 -2.36 4.40
CA VAL A 76 8.41 -3.13 3.19
C VAL A 76 9.40 -4.28 2.98
N TYR A 77 10.70 -4.00 3.14
CA TYR A 77 11.78 -4.97 2.90
C TYR A 77 11.94 -6.04 3.99
N ARG A 78 11.09 -6.03 5.03
CA ARG A 78 11.01 -7.14 6.01
C ARG A 78 10.38 -8.39 5.41
N THR A 79 9.67 -8.26 4.29
CA THR A 79 9.05 -9.36 3.56
C THR A 79 9.89 -9.71 2.34
N GLU A 80 9.95 -10.99 1.95
CA GLU A 80 10.71 -11.41 0.77
C GLU A 80 10.14 -10.79 -0.52
N ASP A 81 8.82 -10.79 -0.68
CA ASP A 81 8.14 -10.14 -1.81
C ASP A 81 8.35 -8.63 -1.86
N GLY A 82 8.44 -7.98 -0.69
CA GLY A 82 8.73 -6.56 -0.59
C GLY A 82 10.15 -6.21 -1.06
N LYS A 83 11.12 -7.11 -0.90
CA LYS A 83 12.49 -6.92 -1.41
C LYS A 83 12.56 -6.94 -2.93
N LEU A 84 11.58 -7.54 -3.60
CA LEU A 84 11.48 -7.56 -5.06
C LEU A 84 11.07 -6.19 -5.64
N LEU A 85 10.53 -5.29 -4.80
CA LEU A 85 10.10 -3.96 -5.22
C LEU A 85 11.27 -2.97 -5.30
N SER A 86 11.32 -2.18 -6.38
CA SER A 86 12.39 -1.19 -6.54
C SER A 86 12.30 -0.07 -5.49
N LYS A 87 13.44 0.32 -4.89
CA LYS A 87 13.50 1.48 -3.97
C LYS A 87 12.96 2.76 -4.62
N LYS A 88 13.12 2.92 -5.94
CA LYS A 88 12.63 4.10 -6.68
C LYS A 88 11.10 4.17 -6.62
N LEU A 89 10.42 3.05 -6.89
CA LEU A 89 8.96 2.94 -6.79
C LEU A 89 8.48 3.29 -5.37
N LEU A 90 9.07 2.67 -4.33
CA LEU A 90 8.71 2.92 -2.94
C LEU A 90 8.89 4.40 -2.54
N LYS A 91 9.95 5.05 -3.01
CA LYS A 91 10.18 6.48 -2.78
C LYS A 91 9.13 7.35 -3.46
N GLN A 92 8.69 6.99 -4.67
CA GLN A 92 7.65 7.71 -5.41
C GLN A 92 6.30 7.56 -4.72
N VAL A 93 5.92 6.34 -4.34
CA VAL A 93 4.69 6.02 -3.61
C VAL A 93 4.62 6.81 -2.29
N TYR A 94 5.70 6.82 -1.50
CA TYR A 94 5.77 7.60 -0.26
C TYR A 94 5.55 9.09 -0.50
N LYS A 95 6.17 9.68 -1.53
CA LYS A 95 5.98 11.10 -1.86
C LYS A 95 4.55 11.38 -2.31
N SER A 96 3.96 10.47 -3.09
CA SER A 96 2.59 10.59 -3.59
C SER A 96 1.58 10.62 -2.45
N ILE A 97 1.66 9.66 -1.52
CA ILE A 97 0.75 9.56 -0.37
C ILE A 97 0.94 10.74 0.60
N LYS A 98 2.18 11.17 0.83
CA LYS A 98 2.45 12.33 1.68
C LYS A 98 1.90 13.64 1.09
N LYS A 99 1.86 13.75 -0.26
CA LYS A 99 1.40 14.95 -0.97
C LYS A 99 -0.11 14.95 -1.20
N ASN A 100 -0.67 13.80 -1.54
CA ASN A 100 -2.08 13.61 -1.84
C ASN A 100 -2.65 12.69 -0.76
N ASN A 101 -3.51 13.20 0.13
CA ASN A 101 -4.34 12.33 0.97
C ASN A 101 -5.16 11.45 0.01
N ILE A 102 -4.79 10.18 -0.14
CA ILE A 102 -5.40 9.29 -1.15
C ILE A 102 -6.90 9.03 -0.84
N PHE A 103 -7.33 9.36 0.38
CA PHE A 103 -8.64 9.11 0.93
C PHE A 103 -9.42 10.38 1.29
N ASP A 104 -8.89 11.59 1.00
CA ASP A 104 -9.70 12.81 0.94
C ASP A 104 -10.38 12.92 -0.43
#